data_AF-A0AAV1M7A1-F1
#
_entry.id   AF-A0AAV1M7A1-F1
#
_cell.length_a   1.000
_cell.length_b   1.000
_cell.length_c   1.000
_cell.angle_alpha   90.00
_cell.angle_beta   90.00
_cell.angle_gamma   90.00
#
_symmetry.space_group_name_H-M   'P 1'
#
loop_
_entity.id
_entity.type
_entity.pdbx_description
1 polymer ?
#
loop_
_entity_poly.entity_id
_entity_poly.type
_entity_poly.pdbx_seq_one_letter_code
_entity_poly.pdbx_strand_id
1 'polypeptide(L)'
;MFPDQKQFGIHLTDEGLDIFTAKINIEVQWASEQVIAAIEKNGGVITTAYYDPHSLFLLKNPKKFFESGQAIPRRMIPPPDVIEYYTNPKTRGYLADPEKISHERLKLAQKYGYKLPDLENDACYNMLIERKDPRQIFFGLEPGWVINLKDKCILKPRDEELLRFYSS
;
A
#
# COMPACT_ATOMS: atom_id res chain seq x y z
N MET A 1 9.76 6.13 -17.37
CA MET A 1 9.19 4.78 -17.51
C MET A 1 8.54 4.85 -18.87
N PHE A 2 9.05 4.10 -19.82
CA PHE A 2 8.50 4.17 -21.16
C PHE A 2 7.20 3.34 -21.15
N PRO A 3 6.04 3.88 -21.60
CA PRO A 3 4.73 3.21 -21.52
C PRO A 3 4.71 1.78 -22.11
N ASP A 4 5.60 1.50 -23.05
CA ASP A 4 5.89 0.21 -23.67
C ASP A 4 6.40 -0.85 -22.69
N GLN A 5 7.01 -0.46 -21.58
CA GLN A 5 7.54 -1.41 -20.59
C GLN A 5 6.44 -2.03 -19.70
N LYS A 6 5.22 -1.49 -19.72
CA LYS A 6 4.03 -2.02 -19.01
C LYS A 6 4.32 -2.53 -17.60
N GLN A 7 5.10 -1.80 -16.80
CA GLN A 7 5.40 -2.21 -15.43
C GLN A 7 4.32 -1.66 -14.49
N PHE A 8 3.83 -2.53 -13.60
CA PHE A 8 2.69 -2.24 -12.72
C PHE A 8 3.08 -2.17 -11.25
N GLY A 9 4.37 -1.99 -10.95
CA GLY A 9 4.90 -1.87 -9.60
C GLY A 9 6.03 -2.85 -9.32
N ILE A 10 6.07 -3.33 -8.08
CA ILE A 10 7.12 -4.16 -7.48
C ILE A 10 6.54 -5.52 -7.10
N HIS A 11 7.24 -6.56 -7.54
CA HIS A 11 7.05 -7.92 -7.08
C HIS A 11 8.14 -8.23 -6.04
N LEU A 12 7.71 -8.54 -4.81
CA LEU A 12 8.63 -8.95 -3.75
C LEU A 12 8.92 -10.45 -3.86
N THR A 13 10.19 -10.79 -4.12
CA THR A 13 10.68 -12.15 -4.35
C THR A 13 11.11 -12.83 -3.05
N ASP A 14 11.29 -14.15 -3.11
CA ASP A 14 11.67 -15.05 -2.02
C ASP A 14 13.20 -15.24 -1.87
N GLU A 15 13.99 -14.39 -2.51
CA GLU A 15 15.44 -14.42 -2.35
C GLU A 15 15.84 -13.90 -0.95
N GLY A 16 16.58 -14.73 -0.20
CA GLY A 16 17.10 -14.36 1.12
C GLY A 16 16.12 -14.50 2.30
N LEU A 17 15.05 -15.31 2.16
CA LEU A 17 14.09 -15.56 3.25
C LEU A 17 14.73 -16.13 4.53
N ASP A 18 15.83 -16.87 4.39
CA ASP A 18 16.58 -17.50 5.47
C ASP A 18 17.39 -16.51 6.32
N ILE A 19 17.86 -15.42 5.72
CA ILE A 19 18.64 -14.36 6.40
C ILE A 19 17.82 -13.12 6.76
N PHE A 20 16.59 -13.02 6.26
CA PHE A 20 15.73 -11.88 6.50
C PHE A 20 15.29 -11.78 7.97
N THR A 21 15.73 -10.71 8.63
CA THR A 21 15.56 -10.47 10.08
C THR A 21 15.04 -9.06 10.39
N ALA A 22 14.38 -8.41 9.42
CA ALA A 22 13.89 -7.05 9.57
C ALA A 22 12.40 -7.01 9.94
N LYS A 23 12.05 -6.06 10.82
CA LYS A 23 10.65 -5.72 11.15
C LYS A 23 10.26 -4.46 10.41
N ILE A 24 9.36 -4.60 9.43
CA ILE A 24 8.97 -3.52 8.52
C ILE A 24 7.46 -3.52 8.29
N ASN A 25 6.88 -2.34 8.03
CA ASN A 25 5.58 -2.20 7.37
C ASN A 25 5.84 -1.92 5.89
N ILE A 26 5.51 -2.88 5.02
CA ILE A 26 5.82 -2.80 3.59
C ILE A 26 4.56 -2.93 2.74
N GLU A 27 4.48 -2.09 1.72
CA GLU A 27 3.43 -2.14 0.70
C GLU A 27 4.06 -2.47 -0.65
N VAL A 28 3.58 -3.54 -1.29
CA VAL A 28 4.04 -4.00 -2.60
C VAL A 28 2.84 -4.30 -3.50
N GLN A 29 3.07 -4.54 -4.79
CA GLN A 29 1.99 -4.84 -5.73
C GLN A 29 1.74 -6.34 -5.80
N TRP A 30 2.78 -7.14 -5.61
CA TRP A 30 2.69 -8.60 -5.58
C TRP A 30 3.67 -9.22 -4.59
N ALA A 31 3.22 -10.25 -3.88
CA ALA A 31 4.05 -11.08 -3.03
C ALA A 31 3.57 -12.53 -3.04
N SER A 32 4.52 -13.47 -2.88
CA SER A 32 4.22 -14.88 -2.68
C SER A 32 3.87 -15.19 -1.22
N GLU A 33 3.22 -16.33 -0.99
CA GLU A 33 2.85 -16.77 0.37
C GLU A 33 4.08 -16.93 1.29
N GLN A 34 5.20 -17.43 0.76
CA GLN A 34 6.44 -17.62 1.52
C GLN A 34 7.06 -16.29 1.96
N VAL A 35 7.04 -15.29 1.08
CA VAL A 35 7.52 -13.93 1.38
C VAL A 35 6.69 -13.29 2.48
N ILE A 36 5.37 -13.41 2.37
CA ILE A 36 4.44 -12.92 3.40
C ILE A 36 4.73 -13.59 4.75
N ALA A 37 4.94 -14.90 4.77
CA ALA A 37 5.26 -15.64 5.98
C ALA A 37 6.57 -15.15 6.62
N ALA A 38 7.61 -14.87 5.83
CA ALA A 38 8.89 -14.40 6.35
C ALA A 38 8.81 -13.00 6.96
N ILE A 39 8.01 -12.10 6.38
CA ILE A 39 7.78 -10.76 6.95
C ILE A 39 6.99 -10.86 8.26
N GLU A 40 5.87 -11.60 8.25
CA GLU A 40 5.00 -11.74 9.42
C GLU A 40 5.69 -12.48 10.57
N LYS A 41 6.56 -13.47 10.27
CA LYS A 41 7.40 -14.17 11.25
C LYS A 41 8.32 -13.22 12.02
N ASN A 42 8.84 -12.20 11.36
CA ASN A 42 9.70 -11.18 11.98
C ASN A 42 8.90 -10.06 12.69
N GLY A 43 7.57 -10.18 12.76
CA GLY A 43 6.67 -9.18 13.33
C GLY A 43 6.44 -7.98 12.41
N GLY A 44 6.84 -8.10 11.15
CA GLY A 44 6.51 -7.14 10.12
C GLY A 44 5.07 -7.28 9.64
N VAL A 45 4.68 -6.32 8.81
CA VAL A 45 3.36 -6.22 8.24
C VAL A 45 3.49 -5.97 6.73
N ILE A 46 2.78 -6.73 5.92
CA ILE A 46 2.77 -6.60 4.46
C ILE A 46 1.37 -6.31 3.96
N THR A 47 1.27 -5.42 2.95
CA THR A 47 0.04 -5.17 2.20
C THR A 47 0.30 -5.23 0.71
N THR A 48 -0.63 -5.85 -0.02
CA THR A 48 -0.64 -5.81 -1.48
C THR A 48 -1.63 -4.77 -1.97
N ALA A 49 -1.14 -3.81 -2.77
CA ALA A 49 -1.91 -2.65 -3.21
C ALA A 49 -1.74 -2.40 -4.71
N TYR A 50 -2.85 -2.38 -5.46
CA TYR A 50 -2.85 -2.08 -6.90
C TYR A 50 -2.63 -0.60 -7.22
N TYR A 51 -1.62 -0.23 -8.01
CA TYR A 51 -1.52 1.14 -8.53
C TYR A 51 -1.79 1.17 -10.02
N ASP A 52 -2.68 2.07 -10.45
CA ASP A 52 -2.86 2.33 -11.87
C ASP A 52 -1.61 3.00 -12.48
N PRO A 53 -1.41 2.89 -13.81
CA PRO A 53 -0.22 3.42 -14.46
C PRO A 53 0.03 4.91 -14.22
N HIS A 54 -1.05 5.70 -14.08
CA HIS A 54 -0.93 7.12 -13.80
C HIS A 54 -0.41 7.35 -12.38
N SER A 55 -0.99 6.69 -11.38
CA SER A 55 -0.52 6.74 -10.00
C SER A 55 0.94 6.29 -9.83
N LEU A 56 1.38 5.26 -10.56
CA LEU A 56 2.78 4.83 -10.56
C LEU A 56 3.72 5.89 -11.13
N PHE A 57 3.30 6.58 -12.20
CA PHE A 57 4.08 7.67 -12.78
C PHE A 57 4.27 8.83 -11.78
N LEU A 58 3.21 9.15 -11.02
CA LEU A 58 3.28 10.15 -9.97
C LEU A 58 4.24 9.75 -8.85
N LEU A 59 4.19 8.50 -8.39
CA LEU A 59 5.09 7.97 -7.36
C LEU A 59 6.55 7.89 -7.83
N LYS A 60 6.80 7.67 -9.13
CA LYS A 60 8.15 7.59 -9.68
C LYS A 60 8.91 8.92 -9.58
N ASN A 61 8.23 10.04 -9.81
CA ASN A 61 8.84 11.36 -9.65
C ASN A 61 7.82 12.36 -9.07
N PRO A 62 7.58 12.30 -7.75
CA PRO A 62 6.60 13.14 -7.09
C PRO A 62 6.92 14.62 -7.22
N LYS A 63 8.22 14.97 -7.18
CA LYS A 63 8.69 16.36 -7.31
C LYS A 63 8.24 16.97 -8.64
N LYS A 64 8.49 16.27 -9.76
CA LYS A 64 8.07 16.75 -11.08
C LYS A 64 6.55 16.90 -11.20
N PHE A 65 5.79 16.01 -10.54
CA PHE A 65 4.34 16.15 -10.48
C PHE A 65 3.92 17.40 -9.69
N PHE A 66 4.46 17.61 -8.49
CA PHE A 66 4.12 18.79 -7.68
C PHE A 66 4.55 20.11 -8.34
N GLU A 67 5.61 20.11 -9.14
CA GLU A 67 6.00 21.27 -9.98
C GLU A 67 4.94 21.63 -11.05
N SER A 68 4.08 20.69 -11.45
CA SER A 68 2.99 20.97 -12.41
C SER A 68 1.83 21.77 -11.82
N GLY A 69 1.76 21.90 -10.49
CA GLY A 69 0.68 22.62 -9.80
C GLY A 69 -0.69 21.94 -9.87
N GLN A 70 -0.75 20.68 -10.30
CA GLN A 70 -2.00 19.91 -10.35
C GLN A 70 -2.41 19.39 -8.97
N ALA A 71 -3.72 19.23 -8.78
CA ALA A 71 -4.26 18.56 -7.60
C ALA A 71 -3.95 17.06 -7.62
N ILE A 72 -3.67 16.48 -6.46
CA ILE A 72 -3.42 15.04 -6.32
C ILE A 72 -4.66 14.28 -6.79
N PRO A 73 -4.57 13.41 -7.80
CA PRO A 73 -5.70 12.61 -8.24
C PRO A 73 -5.99 11.47 -7.26
N ARG A 74 -7.19 10.89 -7.37
CA ARG A 74 -7.52 9.63 -6.69
C ARG A 74 -6.88 8.47 -7.44
N ARG A 75 -6.40 7.48 -6.68
CA ARG A 75 -6.00 6.18 -7.18
C ARG A 75 -7.22 5.40 -7.71
N MET A 76 -7.03 4.73 -8.86
CA MET A 76 -8.09 3.90 -9.44
C MET A 76 -8.14 2.51 -8.81
N ILE A 77 -9.33 1.89 -8.86
CA ILE A 77 -9.56 0.52 -8.40
C ILE A 77 -8.95 -0.45 -9.42
N PRO A 78 -8.43 -1.62 -8.99
CA PRO A 78 -7.96 -2.67 -9.88
C PRO A 78 -9.02 -3.09 -10.92
N PRO A 79 -8.60 -3.47 -12.14
CA PRO A 79 -9.50 -4.03 -13.13
C PRO A 79 -10.08 -5.38 -12.66
N PRO A 80 -11.20 -5.84 -13.25
CA PRO A 80 -11.88 -7.08 -12.86
C PRO A 80 -10.99 -8.32 -12.84
N ASP A 81 -10.00 -8.38 -13.74
CA ASP A 81 -9.12 -9.54 -13.88
C ASP A 81 -8.18 -9.74 -12.68
N VAL A 82 -7.94 -8.69 -11.89
CA VAL A 82 -7.01 -8.73 -10.74
C VAL A 82 -7.65 -8.30 -9.42
N ILE A 83 -8.91 -7.85 -9.43
CA ILE A 83 -9.61 -7.40 -8.21
C ILE A 83 -9.71 -8.50 -7.16
N GLU A 84 -9.84 -9.76 -7.59
CA GLU A 84 -9.87 -10.92 -6.69
C GLU A 84 -8.56 -11.03 -5.89
N TYR A 85 -7.41 -10.75 -6.51
CA TYR A 85 -6.13 -10.77 -5.81
C TYR A 85 -6.07 -9.72 -4.69
N TYR A 86 -6.59 -8.51 -4.91
CA TYR A 86 -6.51 -7.41 -3.94
C TYR A 86 -7.64 -7.39 -2.91
N THR A 87 -8.67 -8.22 -3.08
CA THR A 87 -9.75 -8.44 -2.11
C THR A 87 -9.53 -9.71 -1.28
N ASN A 88 -8.56 -10.56 -1.65
CA ASN A 88 -8.27 -11.79 -0.95
C ASN A 88 -7.43 -11.55 0.32
N PRO A 89 -7.87 -12.02 1.50
CA PRO A 89 -7.09 -11.90 2.73
C PRO A 89 -5.77 -12.70 2.70
N LYS A 90 -5.68 -13.78 1.92
CA LYS A 90 -4.45 -14.61 1.79
C LYS A 90 -3.29 -13.86 1.17
N THR A 91 -3.56 -12.91 0.29
CA THR A 91 -2.57 -12.09 -0.39
C THR A 91 -2.33 -10.76 0.34
N ARG A 92 -3.00 -10.55 1.48
CA ARG A 92 -2.96 -9.32 2.27
C ARG A 92 -3.39 -8.11 1.43
N GLY A 93 -4.41 -8.33 0.60
CA GLY A 93 -4.97 -7.33 -0.29
C GLY A 93 -5.53 -6.14 0.49
N TYR A 94 -5.24 -4.93 0.01
CA TYR A 94 -5.69 -3.68 0.63
C TYR A 94 -7.23 -3.48 0.62
N LEU A 95 -7.98 -4.25 -0.17
CA LEU A 95 -9.44 -4.26 -0.20
C LEU A 95 -10.04 -5.44 0.58
N ALA A 96 -9.19 -6.27 1.20
CA ALA A 96 -9.64 -7.41 1.98
C ALA A 96 -10.13 -6.98 3.37
N ASP A 97 -11.04 -7.77 3.90
CA ASP A 97 -11.58 -7.60 5.24
C ASP A 97 -10.49 -7.79 6.32
N PRO A 98 -10.22 -6.77 7.18
CA PRO A 98 -9.19 -6.83 8.20
C PRO A 98 -9.33 -8.01 9.18
N GLU A 99 -10.56 -8.41 9.51
CA GLU A 99 -10.80 -9.54 10.42
C GLU A 99 -10.38 -10.85 9.75
N LYS A 100 -10.69 -11.01 8.45
CA LYS A 100 -10.28 -12.19 7.68
C LYS A 100 -8.78 -12.24 7.47
N ILE A 101 -8.11 -11.09 7.28
CA ILE A 101 -6.65 -11.03 7.22
C ILE A 101 -6.06 -11.59 8.52
N SER A 102 -6.58 -11.16 9.67
CA SER A 102 -6.10 -11.63 10.98
C SER A 102 -6.23 -13.15 11.14
N HIS A 103 -7.34 -13.74 10.68
CA HIS A 103 -7.49 -15.20 10.64
C HIS A 103 -6.50 -15.90 9.69
N GLU A 104 -6.25 -15.35 8.50
CA GLU A 104 -5.29 -15.93 7.56
C GLU A 104 -3.84 -15.82 8.04
N ARG A 105 -3.49 -14.79 8.83
CA ARG A 105 -2.18 -14.70 9.52
C ARG A 105 -1.96 -15.85 10.48
N LEU A 106 -2.98 -16.18 11.29
CA LEU A 106 -2.91 -17.32 12.22
C LEU A 106 -2.74 -18.65 11.48
N LYS A 107 -3.53 -18.87 10.42
CA LYS A 107 -3.41 -20.09 9.59
C LYS A 107 -2.04 -20.21 8.94
N LEU A 108 -1.48 -19.09 8.46
CA LEU A 108 -0.16 -19.07 7.84
C LEU A 108 0.94 -19.40 8.86
N ALA A 109 0.85 -18.82 10.06
CA ALA A 109 1.77 -19.11 11.16
C ALA A 109 1.77 -20.60 11.55
N GLN A 110 0.58 -21.20 11.62
CA GLN A 110 0.43 -22.65 11.84
C GLN A 110 1.02 -23.48 10.70
N LYS A 111 0.75 -23.11 9.44
CA LYS A 111 1.25 -23.80 8.24
C LYS A 111 2.78 -23.81 8.15
N TYR A 112 3.42 -22.69 8.47
CA TYR A 112 4.88 -22.51 8.38
C TYR A 112 5.61 -22.75 9.70
N GLY A 113 4.90 -23.09 10.78
CA GLY A 113 5.49 -23.51 12.05
C GLY A 113 6.20 -22.39 12.83
N TYR A 114 5.72 -21.15 12.76
CA TYR A 114 6.25 -20.04 13.56
C TYR A 114 5.22 -19.49 14.53
N LYS A 115 5.68 -18.92 15.65
CA LYS A 115 4.82 -18.21 16.60
C LYS A 115 4.45 -16.87 16.00
N LEU A 116 3.15 -16.62 15.80
CA LEU A 116 2.66 -15.32 15.35
C LEU A 116 3.04 -14.24 16.37
N PRO A 117 3.80 -13.20 15.97
CA PRO A 117 4.14 -12.10 16.87
C PRO A 117 2.90 -11.30 17.24
N ASP A 118 2.82 -10.91 18.51
CA ASP A 118 1.77 -10.02 19.00
C ASP A 118 2.10 -8.59 18.61
N LEU A 119 1.28 -8.01 17.73
CA LEU A 119 1.46 -6.65 17.26
C LEU A 119 0.97 -5.63 18.28
N GLU A 120 -0.08 -5.94 19.06
CA GLU A 120 -0.75 -4.96 19.93
C GLU A 120 0.18 -4.46 21.03
N ASN A 121 1.07 -5.33 21.50
CA ASN A 121 2.07 -5.02 22.52
C ASN A 121 3.42 -4.57 21.94
N ASP A 122 3.51 -4.33 20.63
CA ASP A 122 4.76 -3.91 19.98
C ASP A 122 5.01 -2.40 20.14
N ALA A 123 6.25 -2.02 20.43
CA ALA A 123 6.65 -0.60 20.53
C ALA A 123 6.42 0.17 19.22
N CYS A 124 6.47 -0.52 18.08
CA CYS A 124 6.25 0.04 16.75
C CYS A 124 4.79 -0.12 16.26
N TYR A 125 3.85 -0.48 17.12
CA TYR A 125 2.45 -0.77 16.76
C TYR A 125 1.83 0.29 15.84
N ASN A 126 1.93 1.58 16.22
CA ASN A 126 1.37 2.69 15.44
C ASN A 126 1.85 2.69 13.98
N MET A 127 3.15 2.49 13.75
CA MET A 127 3.72 2.45 12.40
C MET A 127 3.29 1.19 11.64
N LEU A 128 3.13 0.05 12.33
CA LEU A 128 2.77 -1.23 11.71
C LEU A 128 1.29 -1.28 11.29
N ILE A 129 0.41 -0.56 11.97
CA ILE A 129 -1.01 -0.46 11.62
C ILE A 129 -1.32 0.63 10.59
N GLU A 130 -0.38 1.52 10.30
CA GLU A 130 -0.57 2.58 9.33
C GLU A 130 -0.86 2.00 7.94
N ARG A 131 -1.98 2.47 7.37
CA ARG A 131 -2.47 2.13 6.04
C ARG A 131 -2.91 3.39 5.33
N LYS A 132 -2.64 3.44 4.03
CA LYS A 132 -3.23 4.45 3.15
C LYS A 132 -4.68 4.10 2.87
N ASP A 133 -5.48 5.13 2.65
CA ASP A 133 -6.80 4.94 2.07
C ASP A 133 -6.68 4.27 0.67
N PRO A 134 -7.58 3.36 0.28
CA PRO A 134 -7.62 2.75 -1.04
C PRO A 134 -7.49 3.71 -2.23
N ARG A 135 -8.00 4.95 -2.10
CA ARG A 135 -7.98 6.01 -3.11
C ARG A 135 -6.77 6.95 -2.99
N GLN A 136 -5.96 6.80 -1.96
CA GLN A 136 -4.80 7.64 -1.71
C GLN A 136 -3.56 7.12 -2.45
N ILE A 137 -2.79 8.05 -3.03
CA ILE A 137 -1.53 7.75 -3.75
C ILE A 137 -0.33 7.93 -2.81
N PHE A 138 -0.22 9.11 -2.21
CA PHE A 138 0.89 9.50 -1.34
C PHE A 138 0.52 9.32 0.13
N PHE A 139 1.43 8.75 0.92
CA PHE A 139 1.24 8.64 2.35
C PHE A 139 1.17 10.03 3.00
N GLY A 140 0.08 10.32 3.73
CA GLY A 140 -0.12 11.58 4.43
C GLY A 140 -0.58 12.77 3.58
N LEU A 141 -0.88 12.57 2.29
CA LEU A 141 -1.46 13.60 1.42
C LEU A 141 -2.73 13.09 0.77
N GLU A 142 -3.84 13.82 0.95
CA GLU A 142 -5.14 13.40 0.43
C GLU A 142 -5.36 13.80 -1.04
N PRO A 143 -6.22 13.06 -1.76
CA PRO A 143 -6.68 13.47 -3.08
C PRO A 143 -7.33 14.87 -3.05
N GLY A 144 -7.13 15.63 -4.11
CA GLY A 144 -7.64 16.99 -4.27
C GLY A 144 -6.75 18.08 -3.69
N TRP A 145 -5.74 17.74 -2.89
CA TRP A 145 -4.79 18.73 -2.39
C TRP A 145 -3.83 19.19 -3.48
N VAL A 146 -3.46 20.47 -3.44
CA VAL A 146 -2.42 21.05 -4.31
C VAL A 146 -1.21 21.41 -3.46
N ILE A 147 -0.04 20.91 -3.83
CA ILE A 147 1.21 21.12 -3.10
C ILE A 147 1.99 22.26 -3.73
N ASN A 148 2.24 23.33 -2.97
CA ASN A 148 3.09 24.43 -3.41
C ASN A 148 4.50 24.25 -2.81
N LEU A 149 5.44 23.84 -3.66
CA LEU A 149 6.83 23.62 -3.26
C LEU A 149 7.58 24.90 -2.91
N LYS A 150 7.22 26.04 -3.54
CA LYS A 150 7.90 27.33 -3.33
C LYS A 150 7.58 27.89 -1.95
N ASP A 151 6.28 27.94 -1.62
CA ASP A 151 5.80 28.51 -0.36
C ASP A 151 5.68 27.46 0.75
N LYS A 152 6.00 26.19 0.45
CA LYS A 152 5.95 25.03 1.36
C LYS A 152 4.59 24.89 2.06
N CYS A 153 3.51 25.06 1.29
CA CYS A 153 2.15 24.98 1.81
C CYS A 153 1.29 23.99 1.02
N ILE A 154 0.20 23.56 1.65
CA ILE A 154 -0.78 22.63 1.08
C ILE A 154 -2.09 23.39 0.95
N LEU A 155 -2.59 23.51 -0.28
CA LEU A 155 -3.89 24.09 -0.56
C LEU A 155 -4.93 22.97 -0.58
N LYS A 156 -5.93 23.06 0.30
CA LYS A 156 -7.02 22.09 0.43
C LYS A 156 -8.28 22.64 -0.25
N PRO A 157 -9.03 21.81 -1.00
CA PRO A 157 -10.30 22.23 -1.59
C PRO A 157 -11.29 22.60 -0.48
N ARG A 158 -12.08 23.65 -0.72
CA ARG A 158 -13.16 24.10 0.20
C ARG A 158 -14.55 23.90 -0.38
N ASP A 159 -14.63 23.77 -1.69
CA ASP A 159 -15.88 23.56 -2.40
C ASP A 159 -16.46 22.17 -2.07
N GLU A 160 -17.74 22.12 -1.74
CA GLU A 160 -18.41 20.88 -1.31
C GLU A 160 -18.47 19.83 -2.42
N GLU A 161 -18.63 20.25 -3.68
CA GLU A 161 -18.71 19.34 -4.82
C GLU A 161 -17.35 18.67 -5.05
N LEU A 162 -16.27 19.45 -4.97
CA LEU A 162 -14.91 18.92 -5.03
C LEU A 162 -14.61 17.97 -3.87
N LEU A 163 -15.01 18.32 -2.64
CA LEU A 163 -14.81 17.45 -1.48
C LEU A 163 -15.53 16.11 -1.66
N ARG A 164 -16.80 16.12 -2.10
CA ARG A 164 -17.55 14.90 -2.40
C ARG A 164 -16.93 14.09 -3.53
N PHE A 165 -16.45 14.76 -4.58
CA PHE A 165 -15.77 14.10 -5.69
C PHE A 165 -14.50 13.37 -5.22
N TYR A 166 -13.65 14.02 -4.41
CA TYR A 166 -12.40 13.44 -3.94
C TYR A 166 -12.55 12.46 -2.77
N SER A 167 -13.68 12.46 -2.06
CA SER A 167 -13.99 11.50 -0.98
C SER A 167 -14.71 10.23 -1.45
N SER A 168 -15.06 10.14 -2.75
CA SER A 168 -15.77 8.99 -3.34
C SER A 168 -14.83 7.92 -3.91
#